data_AF-A0A5B0EFG9-F1
#
_entry.id   AF-A0A5B0EFG9-F1
#
_cell.length_a   1.000
_cell.length_b   1.000
_cell.length_c   1.000
_cell.angle_alpha   90.00
_cell.angle_beta   90.00
_cell.angle_gamma   90.00
#
_symmetry.space_group_name_H-M   'P 1'
#
loop_
_entity.id
_entity.type
_entity.pdbx_description
1 polymer ?
#
loop_
_entity_poly.entity_id
_entity_poly.type
_entity_poly.pdbx_seq_one_letter_code
_entity_poly.pdbx_strand_id
1 'polypeptide(L)'
;MWCVDVELVEVWLDTLDEGSWEQVMAAIEVLREIGPHLGRPLVDTVTASEHRNMKELRPGSSGRSELRILFAFDPERRAILLVAGDKTGDWNRWYKKNIPLADTLFDRYLNNMKGA
;
A
#
# COMPACT_ATOMS: atom_id res chain seq x y z
N MET A 1 8.02 15.22 6.43
CA MET A 1 6.88 14.30 6.56
C MET A 1 6.22 14.18 5.20
N TRP A 2 5.97 12.97 4.75
CA TRP A 2 5.27 12.63 3.51
C TRP A 2 3.77 12.64 3.75
N CYS A 3 2.99 13.00 2.72
CA CYS A 3 1.56 12.76 2.73
C CYS A 3 1.30 11.29 2.40
N VAL A 4 0.37 10.64 3.09
CA VAL A 4 -0.10 9.30 2.71
C VAL A 4 -1.56 9.42 2.33
N ASP A 5 -1.85 9.12 1.07
CA ASP A 5 -3.20 9.10 0.52
C ASP A 5 -3.79 7.70 0.69
N VAL A 6 -4.93 7.63 1.38
CA VAL A 6 -5.60 6.39 1.74
C VAL A 6 -6.96 6.22 1.06
N GLU A 7 -7.37 7.16 0.19
CA GLU A 7 -8.73 7.23 -0.36
C GLU A 7 -9.16 5.91 -1.02
N LEU A 8 -8.27 5.29 -1.80
CA LEU A 8 -8.57 4.04 -2.51
C LEU A 8 -8.69 2.81 -1.60
N VAL A 9 -8.22 2.89 -0.35
CA VAL A 9 -8.21 1.79 0.60
C VAL A 9 -9.04 2.06 1.86
N GLU A 10 -9.67 3.23 1.97
CA GLU A 10 -10.46 3.66 3.12
C GLU A 10 -11.54 2.63 3.49
N VAL A 11 -12.34 2.22 2.50
CA VAL A 11 -13.39 1.21 2.70
C VAL A 11 -12.84 -0.11 3.24
N TRP A 12 -11.61 -0.50 2.87
CA TRP A 12 -10.98 -1.70 3.42
C TRP A 12 -10.49 -1.49 4.86
N LEU A 13 -9.92 -0.31 5.16
CA LEU A 13 -9.48 0.03 6.52
C LEU A 13 -10.64 -0.06 7.52
N ASP A 14 -11.83 0.38 7.12
CA ASP A 14 -13.05 0.32 7.94
C ASP A 14 -13.53 -1.11 8.26
N THR A 15 -13.02 -2.12 7.55
CA THR A 15 -13.37 -3.53 7.80
C THR A 15 -12.46 -4.22 8.80
N LEU A 16 -11.36 -3.57 9.22
CA LEU A 16 -10.39 -4.17 10.12
C LEU A 16 -10.92 -4.21 11.56
N ASP A 17 -10.51 -5.25 12.30
CA ASP A 17 -10.65 -5.24 13.75
C ASP A 17 -9.70 -4.20 14.36
N GLU A 18 -10.01 -3.76 15.58
CA GLU A 18 -9.29 -2.70 16.30
C GLU A 18 -7.78 -2.96 16.34
N GLY A 19 -7.34 -4.17 16.69
CA GLY A 19 -5.91 -4.48 16.81
C GLY A 19 -5.17 -4.54 15.46
N SER A 20 -5.85 -4.94 14.39
CA SER A 20 -5.29 -4.86 13.03
C SER A 20 -5.24 -3.43 12.52
N TRP A 21 -6.29 -2.64 12.78
CA TRP A 21 -6.35 -1.24 12.41
C TRP A 21 -5.22 -0.44 13.07
N GLU A 22 -4.99 -0.62 14.36
CA GLU A 22 -3.90 0.04 15.10
C GLU A 22 -2.53 -0.25 14.48
N GLN A 23 -2.28 -1.51 14.09
CA GLN A 23 -1.00 -1.89 13.48
C GLN A 23 -0.83 -1.33 12.06
N VAL A 24 -1.92 -1.26 11.29
CA VAL A 24 -1.92 -0.61 9.97
C VAL A 24 -1.65 0.89 10.11
N MET A 25 -2.31 1.56 11.06
CA MET A 25 -2.11 2.99 11.29
C MET A 25 -0.70 3.30 11.79
N ALA A 26 -0.15 2.49 12.69
CA ALA A 26 1.25 2.62 13.10
C ALA A 26 2.22 2.48 11.92
N ALA A 27 1.97 1.55 11.01
CA ALA A 27 2.77 1.38 9.80
C ALA A 27 2.67 2.58 8.85
N ILE A 28 1.47 3.16 8.71
CA ILE A 28 1.23 4.37 7.92
C ILE A 28 1.98 5.57 8.53
N GLU A 29 1.95 5.75 9.85
CA GLU A 29 2.69 6.83 10.51
C GLU A 29 4.20 6.74 10.27
N VAL A 30 4.77 5.53 10.40
CA VAL A 30 6.20 5.30 10.09
C VAL A 30 6.50 5.59 8.60
N LEU A 31 5.59 5.23 7.69
CA LEU A 31 5.71 5.54 6.27
C LEU A 31 5.66 7.06 6.01
N ARG A 32 4.78 7.81 6.71
CA ARG A 32 4.69 9.28 6.64
C ARG A 32 5.98 9.93 7.13
N GLU A 33 6.57 9.42 8.19
CA GLU A 33 7.79 9.99 8.77
C GLU A 33 9.01 9.75 7.87
N ILE A 34 9.23 8.50 7.47
CA ILE A 34 10.48 8.06 6.80
C ILE A 34 10.39 8.19 5.27
N GLY A 35 9.22 7.93 4.69
CA GLY A 35 9.00 7.98 3.24
C GLY A 35 9.80 6.92 2.46
N PRO A 36 10.37 7.25 1.28
CA PRO A 36 11.01 6.30 0.36
C PRO A 36 12.18 5.49 0.94
N HIS A 37 12.80 5.98 2.03
CA HIS A 37 13.88 5.29 2.72
C HIS A 37 13.39 4.18 3.64
N LEU A 38 12.08 4.06 3.87
CA LEU A 38 11.51 2.96 4.64
C LEU A 38 11.67 1.65 3.86
N GLY A 39 12.33 0.69 4.50
CA GLY A 39 12.63 -0.62 3.94
C GLY A 39 12.10 -1.77 4.79
N ARG A 40 12.73 -2.93 4.66
CA ARG A 40 12.38 -4.13 5.44
C ARG A 40 12.59 -3.89 6.95
N PRO A 41 11.77 -4.48 7.83
CA PRO A 41 10.72 -5.47 7.53
C PRO A 41 9.35 -4.86 7.18
N LEU A 42 9.17 -3.55 7.21
CA LEU A 42 7.86 -2.92 7.01
C LEU A 42 7.49 -2.71 5.54
N VAL A 43 8.47 -2.52 4.66
CA VAL A 43 8.26 -2.29 3.22
C VAL A 43 9.07 -3.26 2.35
N ASP A 44 8.52 -3.69 1.20
CA ASP A 44 9.30 -4.25 0.07
C ASP A 44 9.06 -3.51 -1.23
N THR A 45 9.91 -3.81 -2.21
CA THR A 45 9.67 -3.52 -3.61
C THR A 45 8.85 -4.63 -4.27
N VAL A 46 7.85 -4.26 -5.05
CA VAL A 46 7.00 -5.18 -5.82
C VAL A 46 7.61 -5.36 -7.21
N THR A 47 8.46 -6.37 -7.38
CA THR A 47 9.25 -6.56 -8.61
C THR A 47 8.45 -6.98 -9.84
N ALA A 48 7.22 -7.47 -9.64
CA ALA A 48 6.34 -7.93 -10.72
C ALA A 48 5.42 -6.82 -11.26
N SER A 49 5.48 -5.61 -10.69
CA SER A 49 4.75 -4.45 -11.18
C SER A 49 5.41 -3.84 -12.41
N GLU A 50 4.61 -3.21 -13.27
CA GLU A 50 5.10 -2.41 -14.40
C GLU A 50 5.79 -1.10 -13.93
N HIS A 51 5.48 -0.66 -12.70
CA HIS A 51 6.03 0.54 -12.07
C HIS A 51 7.20 0.20 -11.15
N ARG A 52 8.41 0.68 -11.48
CA ARG A 52 9.64 0.39 -10.70
C ARG A 52 9.61 0.87 -9.25
N ASN A 53 8.78 1.87 -8.95
CA ASN A 53 8.59 2.44 -7.63
C ASN A 53 7.40 1.83 -6.86
N MET A 54 6.75 0.78 -7.40
CA MET A 54 5.69 0.07 -6.70
C MET A 54 6.26 -0.68 -5.49
N LYS A 55 5.60 -0.52 -4.35
CA LYS A 55 6.00 -1.04 -3.06
C LYS A 55 4.83 -1.74 -2.37
N GLU A 56 5.17 -2.55 -1.38
CA GLU A 56 4.20 -3.14 -0.47
C GLU A 56 4.49 -2.73 0.97
N LEU A 57 3.46 -2.30 1.70
CA LEU A 57 3.49 -2.13 3.15
C LEU A 57 3.05 -3.45 3.81
N ARG A 58 3.77 -3.84 4.86
CA ARG A 58 3.57 -5.09 5.61
C ARG A 58 3.33 -4.82 7.09
N PRO A 59 2.19 -4.21 7.44
CA PRO A 59 1.81 -4.10 8.84
C PRO A 59 1.60 -5.50 9.44
N GLY A 60 1.70 -5.60 10.77
CA GLY A 60 1.25 -6.80 11.46
C GLY A 60 -0.28 -6.84 11.53
N SER A 61 -0.80 -7.86 12.22
CA SER A 61 -2.23 -8.01 12.51
C SER A 61 -2.43 -8.59 13.91
N SER A 62 -3.64 -8.50 14.45
CA SER A 62 -4.00 -9.07 15.76
C SER A 62 -4.09 -10.61 15.76
N GLY A 63 -4.05 -11.24 14.57
CA GLY A 63 -4.26 -12.67 14.38
C GLY A 63 -3.31 -13.31 13.37
N ARG A 64 -3.85 -14.22 12.54
CA ARG A 64 -3.10 -14.91 11.48
C ARG A 64 -3.26 -14.24 10.11
N SER A 65 -3.81 -13.03 10.08
CA SER A 65 -4.02 -12.26 8.87
C SER A 65 -2.70 -11.69 8.36
N GLU A 66 -2.53 -11.71 7.05
CA GLU A 66 -1.32 -11.23 6.37
C GLU A 66 -1.70 -10.02 5.55
N LEU A 67 -1.89 -8.91 6.26
CA LEU A 67 -2.32 -7.64 5.68
C LEU A 67 -1.21 -7.07 4.79
N ARG A 68 -1.57 -6.70 3.56
CA ARG A 68 -0.65 -6.09 2.59
C ARG A 68 -1.31 -4.92 1.92
N ILE A 69 -0.55 -3.85 1.71
CA ILE A 69 -1.00 -2.65 1.01
C ILE A 69 -0.01 -2.34 -0.10
N LEU A 70 -0.44 -2.42 -1.36
CA LEU A 70 0.33 -1.98 -2.51
C LEU A 70 0.24 -0.46 -2.62
N PHE A 71 1.38 0.19 -2.80
CA PHE A 71 1.46 1.64 -2.85
C PHE A 71 2.64 2.12 -3.71
N ALA A 72 2.60 3.37 -4.12
CA ALA A 72 3.72 4.01 -4.82
C ALA A 72 3.92 5.44 -4.34
N PHE A 73 5.15 5.94 -4.43
CA PHE A 73 5.47 7.34 -4.19
C PHE A 73 5.36 8.15 -5.48
N ASP A 74 4.68 9.29 -5.41
CA ASP A 74 4.58 10.24 -6.51
C ASP A 74 5.71 11.30 -6.47
N PRO A 75 5.83 12.14 -7.52
CA PRO A 75 6.79 13.25 -7.55
C PRO A 75 6.51 14.39 -6.54
N GLU A 76 5.28 14.51 -6.02
CA GLU A 76 4.84 15.57 -5.10
C GLU A 76 4.95 15.20 -3.62
N ARG A 77 5.77 14.18 -3.31
CA ARG A 77 6.00 13.69 -1.95
C ARG A 77 4.76 13.09 -1.28
N ARG A 78 3.94 12.37 -2.05
CA ARG A 78 2.82 11.57 -1.54
C ARG A 78 3.08 10.08 -1.73
N ALA A 79 2.70 9.28 -0.75
CA ALA A 79 2.57 7.83 -0.92
C ALA A 79 1.09 7.52 -1.15
N ILE A 80 0.76 6.94 -2.30
CA ILE A 80 -0.62 6.62 -2.68
C ILE A 80 -0.86 5.15 -2.37
N LEU A 81 -1.72 4.85 -1.40
CA LEU A 81 -2.13 3.48 -1.09
C LEU A 81 -3.18 3.05 -2.12
N LEU A 82 -2.85 2.06 -2.95
CA LEU A 82 -3.61 1.72 -4.15
C LEU A 82 -4.56 0.55 -3.93
N VAL A 83 -4.05 -0.52 -3.30
CA VAL A 83 -4.81 -1.76 -3.09
C VAL A 83 -4.39 -2.34 -1.75
N ALA A 84 -5.37 -2.66 -0.90
CA ALA A 84 -5.15 -3.33 0.36
C ALA A 84 -5.93 -4.65 0.44
N GLY A 85 -5.46 -5.57 1.29
CA GLY A 85 -6.16 -6.83 1.51
C GLY A 85 -5.44 -7.76 2.48
N ASP A 86 -6.17 -8.79 2.90
CA ASP A 86 -5.62 -9.94 3.62
C ASP A 86 -5.18 -11.01 2.61
N LYS A 87 -3.91 -11.43 2.72
CA LYS A 87 -3.28 -12.42 1.84
C LYS A 87 -3.30 -13.83 2.44
N THR A 88 -3.84 -14.01 3.64
CA THR A 88 -3.82 -15.30 4.34
C THR A 88 -4.43 -16.42 3.50
N GLY A 89 -3.64 -17.47 3.26
CA GLY A 89 -4.05 -18.64 2.51
C GLY A 89 -4.07 -18.51 0.98
N ASP A 90 -3.82 -17.33 0.39
CA ASP A 90 -3.91 -17.12 -1.06
C ASP A 90 -2.72 -16.35 -1.68
N TRP A 91 -1.51 -16.71 -1.24
CA TRP A 91 -0.28 -15.98 -1.52
C TRP A 91 -0.01 -15.67 -3.00
N ASN A 92 -0.20 -16.66 -3.88
CA ASN A 92 0.13 -16.52 -5.30
C ASN A 92 -0.96 -15.83 -6.10
N ARG A 93 -2.24 -16.04 -5.77
CA ARG A 93 -3.33 -15.44 -6.56
C ARG A 93 -3.56 -14.00 -6.15
N TRP A 94 -3.34 -13.66 -4.88
CA TRP A 94 -3.47 -12.29 -4.39
C TRP A 94 -2.60 -11.33 -5.19
N TYR A 95 -1.31 -11.62 -5.37
CA TYR A 95 -0.43 -10.75 -6.18
C TYR A 95 -0.81 -10.74 -7.66
N LYS A 96 -1.10 -11.90 -8.26
CA LYS A 96 -1.50 -11.98 -9.66
C LYS A 96 -2.76 -11.16 -9.98
N LYS A 97 -3.65 -11.01 -8.99
CA LYS A 97 -4.87 -10.21 -9.09
C LYS A 97 -4.60 -8.73 -8.79
N ASN A 98 -3.90 -8.43 -7.70
CA ASN A 98 -3.85 -7.08 -7.14
C ASN A 98 -2.72 -6.22 -7.72
N ILE A 99 -1.62 -6.81 -8.22
CA ILE A 99 -0.54 -6.02 -8.85
C ILE A 99 -1.05 -5.31 -10.12
N PRO A 100 -1.69 -5.99 -11.10
CA PRO A 100 -2.21 -5.30 -12.28
C PRO A 100 -3.27 -4.23 -11.94
N LEU A 101 -4.05 -4.46 -10.89
CA LEU A 101 -5.02 -3.48 -10.41
C LEU A 101 -4.32 -2.24 -9.83
N ALA A 102 -3.29 -2.44 -9.00
CA ALA A 102 -2.50 -1.34 -8.46
C ALA A 102 -1.79 -0.55 -9.58
N ASP A 103 -1.24 -1.23 -10.59
CA ASP A 103 -0.62 -0.60 -11.76
C ASP A 103 -1.62 0.30 -12.50
N THR A 104 -2.82 -0.23 -12.78
CA THR A 104 -3.91 0.53 -13.42
C THR A 104 -4.35 1.75 -12.61
N LEU A 105 -4.47 1.61 -11.30
CA LEU A 105 -4.86 2.71 -10.41
C LEU A 105 -3.78 3.78 -10.37
N PHE A 106 -2.51 3.38 -10.34
CA PHE A 106 -1.40 4.33 -10.33
C PHE A 106 -1.25 5.06 -11.66
N ASP A 107 -1.45 4.39 -12.79
CA ASP A 107 -1.50 5.05 -14.11
C ASP A 107 -2.59 6.11 -14.17
N ARG A 108 -3.79 5.80 -13.66
CA ARG A 108 -4.89 6.77 -13.58
C ARG A 108 -4.52 7.97 -12.73
N TYR A 109 -3.92 7.74 -11.56
CA TYR A 109 -3.45 8.79 -10.67
C TYR A 109 -2.44 9.72 -11.39
N LEU A 110 -1.41 9.15 -12.01
CA LEU A 110 -0.38 9.91 -12.73
C LEU A 110 -0.94 10.69 -13.93
N ASN A 111 -1.93 10.14 -14.64
CA ASN A 111 -2.58 10.84 -15.75
C ASN A 111 -3.40 12.04 -15.27
N ASN A 112 -4.08 11.91 -14.13
CA ASN A 112 -4.82 13.03 -13.53
C ASN A 112 -3.89 14.14 -13.04
N MET A 113 -2.69 13.81 -12.52
CA MET A 113 -1.70 14.82 -12.13
C MET A 113 -1.15 15.62 -13.33
N LYS A 114 -0.95 14.97 -14.49
CA LYS A 114 -0.41 15.64 -15.69
C LYS A 114 -1.41 16.55 -16.39
N GLY A 115 -2.69 16.40 -16.11
CA GLY A 115 -3.78 17.22 -16.66
C GLY A 115 -4.22 18.37 -15.75
N ALA A 116 -3.58 18.54 -14.59
CA ALA A 116 -3.85 19.59 -13.61
C ALA A 116 -2.96 20.83 -13.82
#